data_AF-A0A521YSY8-F1
#
_entry.id   AF-A0A521YSY8-F1
#
_cell.length_a   1.000
_cell.length_b   1.000
_cell.length_c   1.000
_cell.angle_alpha   90.00
_cell.angle_beta   90.00
_cell.angle_gamma   90.00
#
_symmetry.space_group_name_H-M   'P 1'
#
loop_
_entity.id
_entity.type
_entity.pdbx_description
1 polymer ?
#
loop_
_entity_poly.entity_id
_entity_poly.type
_entity_poly.pdbx_seq_one_letter_code
_entity_poly.pdbx_strand_id
1 'polypeptide(L)'
;MDIISTINNSISIVSRLREISKNISEAEFKNLLADLSNELADAKLQMAELKEDVAKLKSENMALKASRPEAKEKPIGTQWGCYKFANDDGLYCTGCYDSKGMKSRTNRVNSRFRSCPVCKTSIGS
;
A
#
# COMPACT_ATOMS: atom_id res chain seq x y z
N MET A 1 -5.36 6.77 21.96
CA MET A 1 -6.78 7.11 21.75
C MET A 1 -7.15 6.76 20.32
N ASP A 2 -8.23 6.00 20.13
CA ASP A 2 -8.79 5.73 18.80
C ASP A 2 -9.49 7.01 18.31
N ILE A 3 -9.31 7.41 17.05
CA ILE A 3 -9.93 8.64 16.53
C ILE A 3 -11.46 8.55 16.60
N ILE A 4 -12.04 7.36 16.42
CA ILE A 4 -13.48 7.14 16.59
C ILE A 4 -13.91 7.43 18.04
N SER A 5 -13.07 7.06 19.01
CA SER A 5 -13.35 7.39 20.43
C SER A 5 -13.31 8.89 20.70
N THR A 6 -12.40 9.63 20.05
CA THR A 6 -12.35 11.08 20.13
C THR A 6 -13.60 11.73 19.54
N ILE A 7 -14.07 11.28 18.36
CA ILE A 7 -15.29 11.80 17.73
C ILE A 7 -16.53 11.50 18.61
N ASN A 8 -16.62 10.29 19.19
CA ASN A 8 -17.70 9.96 20.13
C ASN A 8 -17.70 10.89 21.36
N ASN A 9 -16.52 11.22 21.89
CA ASN A 9 -16.40 12.17 22.99
C ASN A 9 -16.88 13.57 22.56
N SER A 10 -16.50 14.04 21.37
CA SER A 10 -16.98 15.31 20.81
C SER A 10 -18.50 15.33 20.66
N ILE A 11 -19.11 14.28 20.13
CA ILE A 11 -20.59 14.15 20.00
C ILE A 11 -21.26 14.20 21.38
N SER A 12 -20.67 13.56 22.39
CA SER A 12 -21.16 13.60 23.77
C SER A 12 -21.10 15.02 24.35
N ILE A 13 -20.01 15.75 24.11
CA ILE A 13 -19.86 17.16 24.52
C ILE A 13 -20.91 18.04 23.83
N VAL A 14 -21.11 17.87 22.52
CA VAL A 14 -22.12 18.61 21.76
C VAL A 14 -23.54 18.30 22.26
N SER A 15 -23.81 17.05 22.62
CA SER A 15 -25.10 16.67 23.22
C SER A 15 -25.34 17.38 24.55
N ARG A 16 -24.33 17.46 25.42
CA ARG A 16 -24.39 18.23 26.67
C ARG A 16 -24.57 19.72 26.43
N LEU A 17 -23.84 20.30 25.47
CA LEU A 17 -24.02 21.69 25.05
C LEU A 17 -25.46 21.94 24.57
N ARG A 18 -26.08 20.96 23.91
CA ARG A 18 -27.46 21.07 23.41
C ARG A 18 -28.49 21.05 24.53
N GLU A 19 -28.22 20.32 25.61
CA GLU A 19 -29.05 20.37 26.80
C GLU A 19 -28.97 21.74 27.48
N ILE A 20 -27.77 22.31 27.60
CA ILE A 20 -27.57 23.66 28.15
C ILE A 20 -28.26 24.71 27.28
N SER A 21 -28.16 24.60 25.95
CA SER A 21 -28.69 25.58 25.00
C SER A 21 -30.22 25.65 24.96
N LYS A 22 -30.94 24.63 25.46
CA LYS A 22 -32.41 24.65 25.54
C LYS A 22 -32.93 25.85 26.34
N ASN A 23 -32.20 26.27 27.36
CA ASN A 23 -32.55 27.41 28.22
C ASN A 23 -32.11 28.76 27.66
N ILE A 24 -31.43 28.78 26.51
CA ILE A 24 -30.95 29.99 25.84
C ILE A 24 -31.91 30.32 24.69
N SER A 25 -32.34 31.57 24.57
CA SER A 25 -33.27 32.04 23.52
C SER A 25 -32.57 32.50 22.24
N GLU A 26 -31.39 31.96 21.94
CA GLU A 26 -30.57 32.35 20.79
C GLU A 26 -30.66 31.29 19.69
N ALA A 27 -31.46 31.58 18.66
CA ALA A 27 -31.73 30.65 17.57
C ALA A 27 -30.48 30.33 16.74
N GLU A 28 -29.61 31.32 16.53
CA GLU A 28 -28.35 31.15 15.79
C GLU A 28 -27.43 30.14 16.49
N PHE A 29 -27.30 30.22 17.82
CA PHE A 29 -26.53 29.27 18.60
C PHE A 29 -27.09 27.84 18.49
N LYS A 30 -28.42 27.69 18.53
CA LYS A 30 -29.08 26.38 18.38
C LYS A 30 -28.87 25.77 17.00
N ASN A 31 -28.89 26.59 15.95
CA ASN A 31 -28.64 26.14 14.58
C ASN A 31 -27.18 25.70 14.41
N LEU A 32 -26.21 26.52 14.81
CA LEU A 32 -24.78 26.16 14.76
C LEU A 32 -24.48 24.86 15.51
N LEU A 33 -25.14 24.63 16.64
CA LEU A 33 -24.96 23.41 17.41
C LEU A 33 -25.58 22.18 16.74
N ALA A 34 -26.70 22.35 16.03
CA ALA A 34 -27.28 21.30 15.21
C ALA A 34 -26.39 20.98 14.01
N ASP A 35 -25.82 21.99 13.35
CA ASP A 35 -24.88 21.83 12.24
C ASP A 35 -23.63 21.08 12.69
N LEU A 36 -23.02 21.48 13.81
CA LEU A 36 -21.88 20.78 14.40
C LEU A 36 -22.21 19.32 14.76
N SER A 37 -23.44 19.06 15.26
CA SER A 37 -23.89 17.70 15.55
C SER A 37 -23.92 16.84 14.29
N ASN A 38 -24.40 17.40 13.17
CA ASN A 38 -24.48 16.72 11.89
C ASN A 38 -23.07 16.49 11.30
N GLU A 39 -22.21 17.51 11.29
CA GLU A 39 -20.83 17.37 10.81
C GLU A 39 -20.04 16.29 11.56
N LEU A 40 -20.21 16.20 12.88
CA LEU A 40 -19.56 15.15 13.67
C LEU A 40 -20.14 13.75 13.40
N ALA A 41 -21.44 13.64 13.11
CA ALA A 41 -22.06 12.38 12.72
C ALA A 41 -21.53 11.91 11.35
N ASP A 42 -21.44 12.82 10.38
CA ASP A 42 -20.87 12.53 9.06
C ASP A 42 -19.40 12.14 9.15
N ALA A 43 -18.60 12.88 9.93
CA ALA A 43 -17.20 12.55 10.17
C ALA A 43 -17.03 11.16 10.82
N LYS A 44 -17.95 10.76 11.69
CA LYS A 44 -17.95 9.42 12.30
C LYS A 44 -18.21 8.32 11.26
N LEU A 45 -19.14 8.54 10.33
CA LEU A 45 -19.45 7.60 9.26
C LEU A 45 -18.26 7.45 8.30
N GLN A 46 -17.69 8.56 7.83
CA GLN A 46 -16.51 8.56 6.96
C GLN A 46 -15.32 7.86 7.61
N MET A 47 -15.12 8.04 8.92
CA MET A 47 -14.04 7.36 9.63
C MET A 47 -14.27 5.84 9.76
N ALA A 48 -15.53 5.40 9.88
CA ALA A 48 -15.85 3.98 9.88
C ALA A 48 -15.55 3.34 8.52
N GLU A 49 -15.94 3.99 7.42
CA GLU A 49 -15.65 3.58 6.05
C GLU A 49 -14.13 3.49 5.80
N LEU A 50 -13.37 4.53 6.16
CA LEU A 50 -11.91 4.55 6.04
C LEU A 50 -11.23 3.41 6.81
N LYS A 51 -11.76 3.05 7.99
CA LYS A 51 -11.22 1.93 8.78
C LYS A 51 -11.43 0.61 8.06
N GLU A 52 -12.56 0.44 7.40
CA GLU A 52 -12.89 -0.75 6.60
C GLU A 52 -12.00 -0.85 5.36
N ASP A 53 -11.82 0.26 4.63
CA ASP A 53 -10.91 0.35 3.48
C ASP A 53 -9.47 0.03 3.86
N VAL A 54 -8.98 0.57 4.98
CA VAL A 54 -7.63 0.27 5.49
C VAL A 54 -7.50 -1.21 5.84
N ALA A 55 -8.52 -1.83 6.43
CA ALA A 55 -8.50 -3.26 6.74
C ALA A 55 -8.44 -4.10 5.46
N LYS A 56 -9.23 -3.75 4.44
CA LYS A 56 -9.23 -4.40 3.13
C LYS A 56 -7.87 -4.28 2.44
N LEU A 57 -7.33 -3.07 2.33
CA LEU A 57 -6.02 -2.81 1.71
C LEU A 57 -4.87 -3.52 2.41
N LYS A 58 -4.94 -3.67 3.75
CA LYS A 58 -3.97 -4.46 4.51
C LYS A 58 -4.07 -5.94 4.16
N SER A 59 -5.28 -6.49 4.07
CA SER A 59 -5.51 -7.89 3.68
C SER A 59 -4.98 -8.16 2.27
N GLU A 60 -5.31 -7.30 1.31
CA GLU A 60 -4.81 -7.39 -0.07
C GLU A 60 -3.27 -7.31 -0.12
N ASN A 61 -2.66 -6.39 0.63
CA ASN A 61 -1.20 -6.32 0.73
C ASN A 61 -0.58 -7.59 1.30
N MET A 62 -1.19 -8.20 2.32
CA MET A 62 -0.72 -9.45 2.90
C MET A 62 -0.82 -10.60 1.90
N ALA A 63 -1.95 -10.71 1.18
CA ALA A 63 -2.14 -11.71 0.14
C ALA A 63 -1.13 -11.54 -1.00
N LEU A 64 -0.89 -10.30 -1.47
CA LEU A 64 0.12 -10.01 -2.48
C LEU A 64 1.53 -10.36 -2.01
N LYS A 65 1.88 -10.04 -0.76
CA LYS A 65 3.16 -10.42 -0.17
C LYS A 65 3.33 -11.93 -0.05
N ALA A 66 2.29 -12.67 0.34
CA ALA A 66 2.31 -14.13 0.41
C ALA A 66 2.38 -14.79 -0.97
N SER A 67 1.76 -14.18 -1.99
CA SER A 67 1.83 -14.65 -3.38
C SER A 67 3.18 -14.36 -4.05
N ARG A 68 3.98 -13.46 -3.46
CA ARG A 68 5.34 -13.20 -3.92
C ARG A 68 6.20 -14.36 -3.42
N PRO A 69 6.83 -15.14 -4.31
CA PRO A 69 7.66 -16.25 -3.88
C PRO A 69 8.80 -15.73 -2.97
N GLU A 70 8.76 -16.12 -1.71
CA GLU A 70 9.87 -15.95 -0.77
C GLU A 70 11.00 -16.92 -1.13
N ALA A 71 12.23 -16.47 -0.92
CA ALA A 71 13.49 -17.02 -1.43
C ALA A 71 13.72 -16.80 -2.94
N LYS A 72 14.22 -15.61 -3.28
CA LYS A 72 15.01 -15.45 -4.52
C LYS A 72 16.19 -16.43 -4.42
N GLU A 73 16.13 -17.53 -5.17
CA GLU A 73 17.26 -18.44 -5.37
C GLU A 73 18.47 -17.57 -5.72
N LYS A 74 19.54 -17.58 -4.91
CA LYS A 74 20.67 -16.67 -5.14
C LYS A 74 21.48 -17.14 -6.35
N PRO A 75 22.00 -16.20 -7.18
CA PRO A 75 22.88 -16.58 -8.25
C PRO A 75 24.17 -17.18 -7.67
N ILE A 76 24.64 -18.27 -8.30
CA ILE A 76 25.91 -18.92 -7.93
C ILE A 76 27.13 -18.23 -8.54
N GLY A 77 26.91 -17.32 -9.48
CA GLY A 77 27.96 -16.56 -10.14
C GLY A 77 27.45 -15.81 -11.37
N THR A 78 28.39 -15.22 -12.11
CA THR A 78 28.13 -14.52 -13.36
C THR A 78 28.88 -15.18 -14.52
N GLN A 79 28.24 -15.25 -15.68
CA GLN A 79 28.85 -15.73 -16.93
C GLN A 79 28.41 -14.82 -18.07
N TRP A 80 29.39 -14.25 -18.79
CA TRP A 80 29.18 -13.23 -19.84
C TRP A 80 28.28 -12.06 -19.37
N GLY A 81 28.51 -11.57 -18.15
CA GLY A 81 27.73 -10.49 -17.53
C GLY A 81 26.32 -10.86 -17.07
N CYS A 82 25.87 -12.11 -17.26
CA CYS A 82 24.55 -12.60 -16.84
C CYS A 82 24.65 -13.45 -15.56
N TYR A 83 23.60 -13.51 -14.75
CA TYR A 83 23.54 -14.40 -13.59
C TYR A 83 23.32 -15.87 -13.99
N LYS A 84 23.96 -16.77 -13.23
CA LYS A 84 23.77 -18.23 -13.28
C LYS A 84 23.22 -18.73 -11.95
N PHE A 85 22.37 -19.75 -11.96
CA PHE A 85 21.77 -20.35 -10.74
C PHE A 85 22.15 -21.83 -10.63
N ALA A 86 22.08 -22.40 -9.43
CA ALA A 86 22.54 -23.76 -9.16
C ALA A 86 21.76 -24.83 -9.95
N ASN A 87 20.44 -24.66 -10.05
CA ASN A 87 19.54 -25.63 -10.65
C ASN A 87 19.22 -25.33 -12.14
N ASP A 88 19.96 -24.43 -12.79
CA ASP A 88 19.66 -24.03 -14.17
C ASP A 88 20.91 -23.53 -14.93
N ASP A 89 21.14 -24.08 -16.12
CA ASP A 89 22.21 -23.66 -17.03
C ASP A 89 21.87 -22.43 -17.87
N GLY A 90 20.67 -21.88 -17.70
CA GLY A 90 20.26 -20.60 -18.29
C GLY A 90 21.07 -19.42 -17.77
N LEU A 91 21.19 -18.41 -18.63
CA LEU A 91 21.80 -17.12 -18.29
C LEU A 91 20.71 -16.06 -18.12
N TYR A 92 20.81 -15.31 -17.04
CA TYR A 92 19.74 -14.46 -16.56
C TYR A 92 20.16 -13.00 -16.47
N CYS A 93 19.21 -12.10 -16.75
CA CYS A 93 19.43 -10.67 -16.69
C CYS A 93 19.66 -10.21 -15.24
N THR A 94 20.82 -9.60 -14.99
CA THR A 94 21.20 -9.02 -13.70
C THR A 94 20.25 -7.90 -13.29
N GLY A 95 19.98 -6.95 -14.20
CA GLY A 95 19.08 -5.83 -13.93
C GLY A 95 17.66 -6.25 -13.55
N CYS A 96 17.08 -7.27 -14.21
CA CYS A 96 15.75 -7.78 -13.86
C CYS A 96 15.73 -8.51 -12.52
N TYR A 97 16.81 -9.21 -12.18
CA TYR A 97 16.93 -9.91 -10.91
C TYR A 97 17.16 -8.95 -9.74
N ASP A 98 18.02 -7.95 -9.89
CA ASP A 98 18.35 -7.00 -8.82
C ASP A 98 17.18 -6.06 -8.53
N SER A 99 16.57 -5.50 -9.58
CA SER A 99 15.44 -4.56 -9.42
C SER A 99 14.13 -5.24 -9.04
N LYS A 100 13.80 -6.37 -9.69
CA LYS A 100 12.46 -6.99 -9.59
C LYS A 100 12.47 -8.39 -8.99
N GLY A 101 13.64 -9.01 -8.81
CA GLY A 101 13.74 -10.40 -8.35
C GLY A 101 13.38 -11.43 -9.41
N MET A 102 13.32 -11.05 -10.68
CA MET A 102 12.85 -11.93 -11.75
C MET A 102 14.02 -12.61 -12.47
N LYS A 103 13.95 -13.94 -12.59
CA LYS A 103 14.87 -14.74 -13.43
C LYS A 103 14.48 -14.60 -14.92
N SER A 104 14.81 -13.46 -15.52
CA SER A 104 14.58 -13.22 -16.96
C SER A 104 15.70 -13.81 -17.81
N ARG A 105 15.44 -14.93 -18.50
CA ARG A 105 16.42 -15.60 -19.36
C ARG A 105 16.83 -14.69 -20.52
N THR A 106 18.14 -14.59 -20.79
CA THR A 106 18.68 -13.74 -21.85
C THR A 106 18.86 -14.52 -23.15
N ASN A 107 18.63 -13.82 -24.27
CA ASN A 107 18.86 -14.35 -25.61
C ASN A 107 20.25 -13.97 -26.09
N ARG A 108 20.97 -14.89 -26.72
CA ARG A 108 22.27 -14.58 -27.32
C ARG A 108 22.05 -13.73 -28.57
N VAL A 109 22.72 -12.59 -28.65
CA VAL A 109 22.70 -11.73 -29.85
C VAL A 109 23.92 -12.02 -30.72
N ASN A 110 25.11 -12.13 -30.10
CA ASN A 110 26.34 -12.53 -30.77
C ASN A 110 27.32 -13.20 -29.79
N SER A 111 28.61 -13.29 -30.15
CA SER A 111 29.63 -13.92 -29.30
C SER A 111 29.92 -13.15 -28.00
N ARG A 112 29.72 -11.83 -27.98
CA ARG A 112 30.05 -10.95 -26.84
C ARG A 112 28.82 -10.44 -26.09
N PHE A 113 27.66 -10.37 -26.75
CA PHE A 113 26.46 -9.73 -26.23
C PHE A 113 25.25 -10.67 -26.19
N ARG A 114 24.45 -10.50 -25.14
CA ARG A 114 23.13 -11.08 -24.93
C ARG A 114 22.12 -9.97 -24.67
N SER A 115 20.84 -10.22 -24.92
CA SER A 115 19.77 -9.25 -24.66
C SER A 115 18.69 -9.85 -23.79
N CYS A 116 18.19 -9.07 -22.84
CA CYS A 116 17.05 -9.46 -22.03
C CYS A 116 15.74 -9.15 -22.78
N PRO A 117 14.83 -10.12 -22.98
CA PRO A 117 13.55 -9.87 -23.65
C PRO A 117 12.60 -8.99 -22.81
N VAL A 118 12.80 -8.91 -21.50
CA VAL A 118 11.92 -8.17 -20.57
C VAL A 118 12.31 -6.69 -20.49
N CYS A 119 13.57 -6.39 -20.23
CA CYS A 119 14.04 -5.00 -20.06
C CYS A 119 14.83 -4.46 -21.26
N LYS A 120 15.02 -5.28 -22.32
CA LYS A 120 15.74 -4.93 -23.55
C LYS A 120 17.20 -4.52 -23.36
N THR A 121 17.75 -4.68 -22.16
CA THR A 121 19.15 -4.38 -21.86
C THR A 121 20.07 -5.38 -22.57
N SER A 122 21.08 -4.85 -23.26
CA SER A 122 22.21 -5.61 -23.80
C SER A 122 23.26 -5.82 -22.72
N ILE A 123 23.62 -7.08 -22.48
CA ILE A 123 24.55 -7.53 -21.43
C ILE A 123 25.69 -8.26 -22.13
N GLY A 124 26.93 -7.85 -21.87
CA GLY A 124 28.09 -8.45 -22.52
C GLY A 124 29.41 -7.92 -21.96
N SER A 125 30.50 -8.58 -22.36
CA SER A 125 31.89 -8.21 -22.08
C SER A 125 32.72 -8.42 -23.35
#